data_AF-A0A7J3I989-F1
#
_entry.id   AF-A0A7J3I989-F1
#
_cell.length_a   1.000
_cell.length_b   1.000
_cell.length_c   1.000
_cell.angle_alpha   90.00
_cell.angle_beta   90.00
_cell.angle_gamma   90.00
#
_symmetry.space_group_name_H-M   'P 1'
#
loop_
_entity.id
_entity.type
_entity.pdbx_description
1 polymer ?
#
loop_
_entity_poly.entity_id
_entity_poly.type
_entity_poly.pdbx_seq_one_letter_code
_entity_poly.pdbx_strand_id
1 'polypeptide(L)'
;PMDLDKAEQINRKVYEWIPRDRIILDLNIGGIGYGTEYGFTVMERARLAALIGNELLAHPFNVGAANAWGAREAWITMDPYWGPKEIRGPLWETLTCILCLLAGADYFMILHPLTMKVLREMREQLFSEPRISDPEKALQWLSSKLPIV
;
A
#
# COMPACT_ATOMS: atom_id res chain seq x y z
N PRO A 1 7.50 -14.86 -7.47
CA PRO A 1 6.10 -14.86 -7.95
C PRO A 1 5.17 -14.52 -6.78
N MET A 2 4.24 -13.58 -6.98
CA MET A 2 3.25 -13.22 -5.96
C MET A 2 2.17 -14.30 -5.94
N ASP A 3 2.28 -15.24 -5.00
CA ASP A 3 1.57 -16.52 -5.02
C ASP A 3 1.10 -16.88 -3.60
N LEU A 4 -0.22 -16.86 -3.41
CA LEU A 4 -0.84 -17.08 -2.10
C LEU A 4 -0.68 -18.52 -1.61
N ASP A 5 -0.69 -19.50 -2.50
CA ASP A 5 -0.56 -20.91 -2.11
C ASP A 5 0.84 -21.15 -1.51
N LYS A 6 1.86 -20.49 -2.05
CA LYS A 6 3.21 -20.51 -1.50
C LYS A 6 3.31 -19.75 -0.17
N ALA A 7 2.62 -18.62 -0.03
CA ALA A 7 2.55 -17.89 1.22
C ALA A 7 1.93 -18.76 2.34
N GLU A 8 0.81 -19.41 2.06
CA GLU A 8 0.16 -20.35 2.98
C GLU A 8 1.06 -21.53 3.33
N GLN A 9 1.76 -22.09 2.33
CA GLN A 9 2.67 -23.20 2.54
C GLN A 9 3.83 -22.84 3.47
N ILE A 10 4.40 -21.63 3.32
CA ILE A 10 5.47 -21.14 4.20
C ILE A 10 4.91 -20.94 5.61
N ASN A 11 3.78 -20.27 5.76
CA ASN A 11 3.18 -20.01 7.08
C ASN A 11 2.88 -21.32 7.82
N ARG A 12 2.30 -22.31 7.13
CA ARG A 12 2.02 -23.63 7.72
C ARG A 12 3.28 -24.31 8.27
N LYS A 13 4.42 -24.21 7.56
CA LYS A 13 5.69 -24.81 7.98
C LYS A 13 6.36 -24.05 9.13
N VAL A 14 6.21 -22.72 9.15
CA VAL A 14 6.89 -21.86 10.13
C VAL A 14 6.20 -21.88 11.50
N TYR A 15 4.89 -22.15 11.55
CA TYR A 15 4.12 -22.17 12.82
C TYR A 15 4.61 -23.17 13.87
N GLU A 16 5.32 -24.23 13.47
CA GLU A 16 5.92 -25.19 14.42
C GLU A 16 7.09 -24.58 15.20
N TRP A 17 7.69 -23.51 14.68
CA TRP A 17 8.93 -22.93 15.19
C TRP A 17 8.75 -21.50 15.69
N ILE A 18 7.84 -20.74 15.09
CA ILE A 18 7.62 -19.33 15.39
C ILE A 18 6.14 -19.13 15.76
N PRO A 19 5.86 -18.54 16.94
CA PRO A 19 4.51 -18.12 17.31
C PRO A 19 3.88 -17.21 16.25
N ARG A 20 2.58 -17.41 15.97
CA ARG A 20 1.87 -16.71 14.89
C ARG A 20 1.90 -15.18 15.03
N ASP A 21 1.84 -14.68 16.27
CA ASP A 21 1.90 -13.26 16.63
C ASP A 21 3.27 -12.62 16.40
N ARG A 22 4.28 -13.39 15.98
CA ARG A 22 5.63 -12.92 15.63
C ARG A 22 5.92 -13.01 14.14
N ILE A 23 4.89 -13.16 13.31
CA ILE A 23 5.01 -13.28 11.85
C ILE A 23 4.37 -12.04 11.21
N ILE A 24 5.07 -11.48 10.22
CA ILE A 24 4.53 -10.47 9.32
C ILE A 24 4.68 -11.03 7.91
N LEU A 25 3.62 -10.92 7.10
CA LEU A 25 3.56 -11.47 5.76
C LEU A 25 4.05 -10.45 4.73
N ASP A 26 5.07 -10.81 3.97
CA ASP A 26 5.52 -10.05 2.80
C ASP A 26 5.04 -10.77 1.53
N LEU A 27 4.17 -10.11 0.77
CA LEU A 27 3.59 -10.65 -0.47
C LEU A 27 4.41 -10.28 -1.72
N ASN A 28 5.62 -9.75 -1.52
CA ASN A 28 6.60 -9.41 -2.56
C ASN A 28 6.03 -8.42 -3.59
N ILE A 29 5.51 -7.29 -3.13
CA ILE A 29 4.91 -6.25 -3.97
C ILE A 29 5.95 -5.49 -4.79
N GLY A 30 5.55 -5.07 -5.99
CA GLY A 30 6.33 -4.20 -6.88
C GLY A 30 6.03 -2.73 -6.68
N GLY A 31 6.98 -1.86 -7.06
CA GLY A 31 6.78 -0.41 -7.11
C GLY A 31 5.90 0.03 -8.29
N ILE A 32 5.23 1.18 -8.16
CA ILE A 32 4.26 1.65 -9.16
C ILE A 32 4.85 1.68 -10.57
N GLY A 33 4.10 1.13 -11.53
CA GLY A 33 4.52 0.93 -12.93
C GLY A 33 5.31 -0.36 -13.18
N TYR A 34 5.62 -1.15 -12.15
CA TYR A 34 6.44 -2.36 -12.22
C TYR A 34 5.78 -3.54 -11.48
N GLY A 35 4.49 -3.79 -11.73
CA GLY A 35 3.77 -4.94 -11.21
C GLY A 35 3.07 -4.72 -9.85
N THR A 36 2.81 -3.48 -9.47
CA THR A 36 2.04 -3.14 -8.26
C THR A 36 0.60 -3.65 -8.34
N GLU A 37 0.00 -3.69 -9.53
CA GLU A 37 -1.34 -4.21 -9.77
C GLU A 37 -1.48 -5.69 -9.37
N TYR A 38 -0.46 -6.51 -9.65
CA TYR A 38 -0.41 -7.89 -9.19
C TYR A 38 -0.34 -7.95 -7.67
N GLY A 39 0.52 -7.11 -7.07
CA GLY A 39 0.67 -7.03 -5.62
C GLY A 39 -0.61 -6.59 -4.93
N PHE A 40 -1.29 -5.59 -5.50
CA PHE A 40 -2.57 -5.07 -5.04
C PHE A 40 -3.63 -6.17 -5.00
N THR A 41 -3.84 -6.88 -6.11
CA THR A 41 -4.81 -7.99 -6.18
C THR A 41 -4.46 -9.12 -5.20
N VAL A 42 -3.18 -9.45 -5.04
CA VAL A 42 -2.74 -10.51 -4.11
C VAL A 42 -2.98 -10.11 -2.66
N MET A 43 -2.68 -8.87 -2.28
CA MET A 43 -2.98 -8.34 -0.94
C MET A 43 -4.47 -8.31 -0.65
N GLU A 44 -5.31 -7.82 -1.57
CA GLU A 44 -6.77 -7.82 -1.38
C GLU A 44 -7.31 -9.24 -1.20
N ARG A 45 -6.88 -10.18 -2.03
CA ARG A 45 -7.29 -11.59 -1.90
C ARG A 45 -6.84 -12.20 -0.58
N ALA A 46 -5.61 -11.93 -0.15
CA ALA A 46 -5.12 -12.39 1.15
C ALA A 46 -5.93 -11.81 2.30
N ARG A 47 -6.23 -10.51 2.25
CA ARG A 47 -7.03 -9.82 3.27
C ARG A 47 -8.45 -10.38 3.35
N LEU A 48 -9.11 -10.56 2.21
CA LEU A 48 -10.45 -11.14 2.14
C LEU A 48 -10.47 -12.58 2.65
N ALA A 49 -9.49 -13.40 2.25
CA ALA A 49 -9.38 -14.78 2.71
C ALA A 49 -9.20 -14.84 4.24
N ALA A 50 -8.35 -13.99 4.79
CA ALA A 50 -8.16 -13.87 6.24
C ALA A 50 -9.46 -13.48 6.96
N LEU A 51 -10.20 -12.51 6.44
CA LEU A 51 -11.49 -12.06 7.01
C LEU A 51 -12.58 -13.14 6.99
N ILE A 52 -12.54 -14.07 6.02
CA ILE A 52 -13.48 -15.19 5.91
C ILE A 52 -13.04 -16.40 6.76
N GLY A 53 -11.88 -16.31 7.45
CA GLY A 53 -11.43 -17.29 8.43
C GLY A 53 -10.17 -18.09 8.04
N ASN A 54 -9.47 -17.72 6.96
CA ASN A 54 -8.19 -18.34 6.63
C ASN A 54 -7.07 -17.84 7.55
N GLU A 55 -6.83 -18.57 8.64
CA GLU A 55 -5.79 -18.25 9.62
C GLU A 55 -4.36 -18.31 9.08
N LEU A 56 -4.11 -18.93 7.92
CA LEU A 56 -2.78 -18.96 7.31
C LEU A 56 -2.41 -17.61 6.69
N LEU A 57 -3.40 -16.80 6.32
CA LEU A 57 -3.20 -15.47 5.74
C LEU A 57 -3.56 -14.34 6.72
N ALA A 58 -3.98 -14.69 7.93
CA ALA A 58 -4.37 -13.73 8.98
C ALA A 58 -3.16 -13.13 9.72
N HIS A 59 -2.19 -12.61 8.95
CA HIS A 59 -1.02 -11.88 9.46
C HIS A 59 -1.04 -10.43 8.98
N PRO A 60 -0.39 -9.50 9.72
CA PRO A 60 -0.13 -8.17 9.22
C PRO A 60 0.72 -8.21 7.95
N PHE A 61 0.51 -7.27 7.04
CA PHE A 61 1.26 -7.17 5.78
C PHE A 61 2.42 -6.18 5.90
N ASN A 62 3.63 -6.65 5.58
CA ASN A 62 4.78 -5.81 5.30
C ASN A 62 4.79 -5.42 3.82
N VAL A 63 5.07 -4.15 3.53
CA VAL A 63 5.28 -3.68 2.16
C VAL A 63 6.59 -2.91 2.02
N GLY A 64 7.46 -3.44 1.15
CA GLY A 64 8.69 -2.81 0.69
C GLY A 64 8.45 -1.66 -0.29
N ALA A 65 7.75 -0.60 0.11
CA ALA A 65 7.43 0.51 -0.81
C ALA A 65 8.67 1.24 -1.34
N ALA A 66 9.80 1.16 -0.63
CA ALA A 66 11.12 1.55 -1.09
C ALA A 66 11.51 0.95 -2.47
N ASN A 67 10.93 -0.20 -2.86
CA ASN A 67 11.13 -0.79 -4.18
C ASN A 67 10.71 0.14 -5.34
N ALA A 68 9.85 1.14 -5.07
CA ALA A 68 9.51 2.19 -6.02
C ALA A 68 10.74 2.97 -6.52
N TRP A 69 11.81 3.06 -5.73
CA TRP A 69 13.06 3.70 -6.14
C TRP A 69 13.88 2.88 -7.14
N GLY A 70 13.52 1.61 -7.37
CA GLY A 70 14.07 0.81 -8.47
C GLY A 70 13.55 1.23 -9.84
N ALA A 71 12.40 1.94 -9.89
CA ALA A 71 11.85 2.49 -11.12
C ALA A 71 12.77 3.58 -11.69
N ARG A 72 13.02 3.54 -13.00
CA ARG A 72 13.86 4.55 -13.68
C ARG A 72 13.27 5.96 -13.53
N GLU A 73 11.95 6.02 -13.53
CA GLU A 73 11.10 7.19 -13.34
C GLU A 73 11.23 7.81 -11.95
N ALA A 74 11.79 7.12 -10.97
CA ALA A 74 11.96 7.66 -9.62
C ALA A 74 13.25 8.49 -9.46
N TRP A 75 14.34 8.16 -10.18
CA TRP A 75 15.67 8.72 -9.87
C TRP A 75 16.49 9.20 -11.06
N ILE A 76 16.24 8.70 -12.28
CA ILE A 76 17.01 9.10 -13.46
C ILE A 76 16.56 10.49 -13.95
N THR A 77 17.49 11.24 -14.53
CA THR A 77 17.16 12.45 -15.31
C THR A 77 16.39 12.03 -16.57
N MET A 78 15.14 12.46 -16.64
CA MET A 78 14.25 12.15 -17.77
C MET A 78 14.00 13.40 -18.62
N ASP A 79 13.25 13.21 -19.71
CA ASP A 79 12.72 14.31 -20.51
C ASP A 79 11.97 15.33 -19.63
N PRO A 80 12.07 16.65 -19.91
CA PRO A 80 11.40 17.69 -19.12
C PRO A 80 9.91 17.48 -18.89
N TYR A 81 9.20 16.78 -19.79
CA TYR A 81 7.80 16.40 -19.64
C TYR A 81 7.50 15.66 -18.32
N TRP A 82 8.44 14.84 -17.83
CA TRP A 82 8.29 14.08 -16.58
C TRP A 82 8.49 14.93 -15.32
N GLY A 83 9.02 16.14 -15.46
CA GLY A 83 9.33 17.01 -14.34
C GLY A 83 10.53 16.57 -13.49
N PRO A 84 10.82 17.30 -12.40
CA PRO A 84 12.03 17.13 -11.60
C PRO A 84 12.01 15.82 -10.81
N LYS A 85 13.19 15.17 -10.72
CA LYS A 85 13.34 13.88 -10.01
C LYS A 85 13.11 14.02 -8.50
N GLU A 86 13.40 15.21 -7.95
CA GLU A 86 13.23 15.55 -6.54
C GLU A 86 11.77 15.48 -6.11
N ILE A 87 10.84 15.62 -7.06
CA ILE A 87 9.40 15.46 -6.84
C ILE A 87 8.96 14.04 -7.24
N ARG A 88 9.43 13.55 -8.39
CA ARG A 88 9.03 12.22 -8.90
C ARG A 88 9.38 11.09 -7.97
N GLY A 89 10.61 11.01 -7.46
CA GLY A 89 11.06 9.91 -6.61
C GLY A 89 10.19 9.73 -5.37
N PRO A 90 10.02 10.78 -4.53
CA PRO A 90 9.13 10.73 -3.39
C PRO A 90 7.68 10.45 -3.78
N LEU A 91 7.22 10.95 -4.93
CA LEU A 91 5.86 10.70 -5.41
C LEU A 91 5.66 9.22 -5.79
N TRP A 92 6.63 8.59 -6.45
CA TRP A 92 6.60 7.16 -6.81
C TRP A 92 6.47 6.27 -5.58
N GLU A 93 7.28 6.56 -4.55
CA GLU A 93 7.22 5.86 -3.28
C GLU A 93 5.88 6.10 -2.57
N THR A 94 5.42 7.35 -2.54
CA THR A 94 4.14 7.73 -1.90
C THR A 94 2.95 7.05 -2.55
N LEU A 95 2.87 7.06 -3.89
CA LEU A 95 1.78 6.40 -4.62
C LEU A 95 1.79 4.89 -4.39
N THR A 96 2.96 4.27 -4.39
CA THR A 96 3.10 2.84 -4.06
C THR A 96 2.56 2.55 -2.65
N CYS A 97 2.91 3.39 -1.66
CA CYS A 97 2.39 3.25 -0.30
C CYS A 97 0.87 3.42 -0.23
N ILE A 98 0.30 4.41 -0.93
CA ILE A 98 -1.15 4.66 -0.94
C ILE A 98 -1.90 3.46 -1.52
N LEU A 99 -1.42 2.91 -2.65
CA LEU A 99 -2.02 1.71 -3.25
C LEU A 99 -1.96 0.52 -2.30
N CYS A 100 -0.82 0.32 -1.64
CA CYS A 100 -0.66 -0.76 -0.68
C CYS A 100 -1.55 -0.58 0.57
N LEU A 101 -1.68 0.66 1.07
CA LEU A 101 -2.56 1.00 2.19
C LEU A 101 -4.01 0.65 1.88
N LEU A 102 -4.50 0.99 0.68
CA LEU A 102 -5.86 0.69 0.25
C LEU A 102 -6.11 -0.82 0.12
N ALA A 103 -5.09 -1.60 -0.24
CA ALA A 103 -5.15 -3.06 -0.29
C ALA A 103 -4.91 -3.74 1.08
N GLY A 104 -4.80 -2.96 2.16
CA GLY A 104 -4.73 -3.46 3.53
C GLY A 104 -3.31 -3.73 4.05
N ALA A 105 -2.30 -2.97 3.60
CA ALA A 105 -0.96 -3.01 4.17
C ALA A 105 -0.91 -2.43 5.59
N ASP A 106 -0.12 -3.05 6.48
CA ASP A 106 -0.03 -2.69 7.91
C ASP A 106 1.32 -2.02 8.27
N TYR A 107 2.41 -2.48 7.65
CA TYR A 107 3.77 -2.00 7.92
C TYR A 107 4.45 -1.57 6.62
N PHE A 108 5.01 -0.36 6.61
CA PHE A 108 5.62 0.25 5.43
C PHE A 108 7.12 0.43 5.62
N MET A 109 7.91 -0.14 4.70
CA MET A 109 9.34 0.15 4.56
C MET A 109 9.53 1.24 3.50
N ILE A 110 9.88 2.44 3.94
CA ILE A 110 10.04 3.64 3.10
C ILE A 110 11.41 4.29 3.32
N LEU A 111 11.87 5.07 2.34
CA LEU A 111 13.14 5.78 2.35
C LEU A 111 12.96 7.29 2.53
N HIS A 112 11.99 7.91 1.85
CA HIS A 112 11.93 9.36 1.78
C HIS A 112 11.05 10.01 2.88
N PRO A 113 11.53 11.03 3.60
CA PRO A 113 10.78 11.64 4.70
C PRO A 113 9.49 12.35 4.25
N LEU A 114 9.45 12.84 3.00
CA LEU A 114 8.22 13.42 2.45
C LEU A 114 7.10 12.37 2.36
N THR A 115 7.41 11.14 1.98
CA THR A 115 6.44 10.04 1.93
C THR A 115 5.89 9.75 3.33
N MET A 116 6.76 9.71 4.34
CA MET A 116 6.34 9.55 5.73
C MET A 116 5.39 10.66 6.17
N LYS A 117 5.67 11.92 5.80
CA LYS A 117 4.79 13.05 6.11
C LYS A 117 3.39 12.84 5.50
N VAL A 118 3.33 12.52 4.21
CA VAL A 118 2.05 12.31 3.51
C VAL A 118 1.26 11.14 4.10
N LEU A 119 1.91 10.00 4.39
CA LEU A 119 1.23 8.85 4.99
C LEU A 119 0.68 9.14 6.38
N ARG A 120 1.41 9.93 7.19
CA ARG A 120 0.92 10.36 8.50
C ARG A 120 -0.31 11.25 8.40
N GLU A 121 -0.29 12.21 7.48
CA GLU A 121 -1.44 13.09 7.21
C GLU A 121 -2.63 12.27 6.72
N MET A 122 -2.43 11.34 5.78
CA MET A 122 -3.49 10.47 5.25
C MET A 122 -4.08 9.58 6.34
N ARG A 123 -3.25 8.97 7.19
CA ARG A 123 -3.70 8.22 8.37
C ARG A 123 -4.54 9.11 9.29
N GLU A 124 -4.08 10.31 9.61
CA GLU A 124 -4.83 11.22 10.48
C GLU A 124 -6.20 11.57 9.88
N GLN A 125 -6.30 11.79 8.57
CA GLN A 125 -7.58 12.04 7.91
C GLN A 125 -8.50 10.81 7.94
N LEU A 126 -7.99 9.62 7.61
CA LEU A 126 -8.79 8.38 7.52
C LEU A 126 -9.33 7.93 8.88
N PHE A 127 -8.57 8.12 9.96
CA PHE A 127 -8.95 7.68 11.31
C PHE A 127 -9.54 8.79 12.17
N SER A 128 -9.58 10.03 11.69
CA SER A 128 -10.27 11.12 12.40
C SER A 128 -11.78 10.91 12.36
N GLU A 129 -12.48 11.35 13.41
CA GLU A 129 -13.94 11.40 13.38
C GLU A 129 -14.40 12.23 12.18
N PRO A 130 -15.42 11.77 11.44
CA PRO A 130 -15.94 12.51 10.30
C PRO A 130 -16.34 13.92 10.73
N ARG A 131 -15.62 14.93 10.25
CA ARG A 131 -16.01 16.34 10.44
C ARG A 131 -17.09 16.69 9.43
N ILE A 132 -18.28 16.10 9.60
CA ILE A 132 -19.42 16.37 8.76
C ILE A 132 -19.99 17.73 9.19
N SER A 133 -19.53 18.80 8.54
CA SER A 133 -20.12 20.13 8.72
C SER A 133 -21.51 20.22 8.08
N ASP A 134 -21.79 19.39 7.08
CA ASP A 134 -23.04 19.35 6.33
C ASP A 134 -23.30 17.91 5.80
N PRO A 135 -24.22 17.15 6.44
CA PRO A 135 -24.54 15.78 6.06
C PRO A 135 -25.13 15.64 4.65
N GLU A 136 -25.92 16.61 4.18
CA GLU A 136 -26.52 16.55 2.84
C GLU A 136 -25.45 16.69 1.76
N LYS A 137 -24.49 17.60 1.96
CA LYS A 137 -23.36 17.76 1.06
C LYS A 137 -22.42 16.56 1.10
N ALA A 138 -22.22 15.98 2.28
CA ALA A 138 -21.42 14.77 2.43
C ALA A 138 -22.04 13.59 1.66
N LEU A 139 -23.37 13.46 1.62
CA LEU A 139 -24.06 12.41 0.85
C LEU A 139 -24.01 12.65 -0.67
N GLN A 140 -23.89 13.90 -1.11
CA GLN A 140 -23.77 14.27 -2.53
C GLN A 140 -22.37 14.08 -3.11
N TRP A 141 -21.40 13.53 -2.37
CA TRP A 141 -20.01 13.36 -2.82
C TRP A 141 -19.86 12.52 -4.10
N LEU A 142 -20.76 11.58 -4.36
CA LEU A 142 -20.80 10.80 -5.61
C LEU A 142 -21.28 11.61 -6.81
N SER A 143 -22.03 12.69 -6.57
CA SER A 143 -22.61 13.57 -7.59
C SER A 143 -21.89 14.91 -7.71
N SER A 144 -20.96 15.21 -6.81
CA SER A 144 -20.18 16.43 -6.87
C SER A 144 -19.17 16.33 -8.01
N LYS A 145 -19.11 17.36 -8.85
CA LYS A 145 -18.05 17.47 -9.85
C LYS A 145 -16.73 17.58 -9.09
N LEU A 146 -15.82 16.63 -9.32
CA LEU A 146 -14.45 16.75 -8.82
C LEU A 146 -13.90 18.11 -9.30
N PRO A 147 -13.27 18.90 -8.43
CA PRO A 147 -12.61 20.12 -8.85
C PRO A 147 -11.51 19.71 -9.82
N ILE A 148 -11.72 20.00 -11.10
CA ILE A 148 -10.70 19.90 -12.13
C ILE A 148 -9.72 21.05 -11.81
N VAL A 149 -8.52 20.71 -11.36
CA VAL A 149 -7.39 21.63 -11.23
C VAL A 149 -6.76 21.83 -12.60
#